data_AF-A0A944AEP9-F1
#
_entry.id   AF-A0A944AEP9-F1
#
_cell.length_a   1.000
_cell.length_b   1.000
_cell.length_c   1.000
_cell.angle_alpha   90.00
_cell.angle_beta   90.00
_cell.angle_gamma   90.00
#
_symmetry.space_group_name_H-M   'P 1'
#
loop_
_entity.id
_entity.type
_entity.pdbx_description
1 polymer ?
#
loop_
_entity_poly.entity_id
_entity_poly.type
_entity_poly.pdbx_seq_one_letter_code
_entity_poly.pdbx_strand_id
1 'polypeptide(L)'
;MTKKLCLEAANEPESDFRGLSMLTETPPQKCNNTIFDVWVTYDKNNRGRPHYPCYKTSDAKIGSAFTLEDAEHIIQEAISDGCGVYGFNLVHSYRIKQMPVGHYAEEHASLTEYVYDDEGHRLDKREYAYEDGIFEGRTQEDIRFQVGDICECLICDKVVLMIVAETPPDKDIVAYRTRTGFFNADATDDCYVVINSNGKKAWESHVSPLDMFMPRYKYLPQTEKRLRTALADYRTRPVRLAIENITGEEQLKGILDELGITASIEQPLWEGHCYNLIMDSLKPFDDGPLILSIPRKYVMKQLNRVRVGLFRLAGRKLPGYGFRPKPYEVDYPKASPYHHYSF
;
A
#
# COMPACT_ATOMS: atom_id res chain seq x y z
N MET A 1 27.55 -50.33 57.64
CA MET A 1 27.95 -48.97 57.26
C MET A 1 26.69 -48.24 56.77
N THR A 2 25.76 -47.80 57.65
CA THR A 2 25.62 -46.44 58.25
C THR A 2 25.73 -45.30 57.22
N LYS A 3 24.82 -44.33 57.02
CA LYS A 3 23.60 -43.76 57.65
C LYS A 3 22.77 -43.10 56.51
N LYS A 4 21.43 -43.22 56.42
CA LYS A 4 20.38 -42.38 57.04
C LYS A 4 20.43 -40.88 56.63
N LEU A 5 19.44 -40.39 55.85
CA LEU A 5 18.42 -39.40 56.25
C LEU A 5 17.72 -38.74 55.04
N CYS A 6 16.38 -38.85 55.02
CA CYS A 6 15.46 -37.89 54.41
C CYS A 6 15.37 -36.62 55.27
N LEU A 7 15.01 -35.47 54.65
CA LEU A 7 14.23 -34.31 55.17
C LEU A 7 14.41 -33.16 54.14
N GLU A 8 13.41 -32.86 53.32
CA GLU A 8 12.31 -31.88 53.52
C GLU A 8 12.68 -30.40 53.28
N ALA A 9 11.89 -29.83 52.36
CA ALA A 9 11.40 -28.46 52.23
C ALA A 9 12.37 -27.26 52.27
N ALA A 10 12.36 -26.46 51.21
CA ALA A 10 11.57 -25.22 51.16
C ALA A 10 12.12 -24.21 50.12
N ASN A 11 11.17 -23.58 49.42
CA ASN A 11 11.20 -22.22 48.87
C ASN A 11 12.12 -21.92 47.68
N GLU A 12 11.49 -21.51 46.57
CA GLU A 12 12.08 -20.68 45.52
C GLU A 12 12.67 -19.39 46.10
N PRO A 13 13.71 -18.86 45.44
CA PRO A 13 13.55 -17.52 44.88
C PRO A 13 14.06 -17.37 43.44
N GLU A 14 13.50 -16.35 42.81
CA GLU A 14 13.84 -15.78 41.50
C GLU A 14 15.35 -15.51 41.28
N SER A 15 15.67 -15.28 39.99
CA SER A 15 16.91 -14.71 39.41
C SER A 15 18.00 -15.71 38.99
N ASP A 16 18.18 -15.87 37.67
CA ASP A 16 19.18 -15.08 36.93
C ASP A 16 19.03 -15.34 35.41
N PHE A 17 18.51 -14.35 34.68
CA PHE A 17 18.45 -14.36 33.20
C PHE A 17 19.86 -14.07 32.65
N ARG A 18 20.80 -14.98 32.88
CA ARG A 18 22.17 -14.94 32.34
C ARG A 18 22.64 -16.35 32.01
N GLY A 19 22.09 -16.92 30.95
CA GLY A 19 22.41 -18.31 30.61
C GLY A 19 21.95 -18.82 29.25
N LEU A 20 21.70 -17.99 28.25
CA LEU A 20 21.52 -18.43 26.85
C LEU A 20 22.14 -17.40 25.89
N SER A 21 23.43 -17.15 26.08
CA SER A 21 24.34 -16.73 25.00
C SER A 21 25.00 -18.01 24.51
N MET A 22 25.17 -18.14 23.19
CA MET A 22 25.77 -19.27 22.43
C MET A 22 24.76 -20.23 21.78
N LEU A 23 23.85 -19.70 20.97
CA LEU A 23 23.57 -20.34 19.68
C LEU A 23 24.27 -19.48 18.62
N THR A 24 25.40 -20.01 18.19
CA THR A 24 26.33 -19.44 17.23
C THR A 24 25.62 -19.00 15.96
N GLU A 25 25.81 -17.73 15.62
CA GLU A 25 25.61 -17.14 14.30
C GLU A 25 26.21 -18.07 13.25
N THR A 26 25.35 -18.81 12.57
CA THR A 26 25.71 -19.42 11.30
C THR A 26 25.52 -18.30 10.28
N PRO A 27 26.56 -17.85 9.56
CA PRO A 27 26.37 -16.84 8.52
C PRO A 27 25.32 -17.34 7.52
N PRO A 28 24.44 -16.48 6.98
CA PRO A 28 23.39 -16.91 6.06
C PRO A 28 24.04 -17.69 4.91
N GLN A 29 23.64 -18.94 4.76
CA GLN A 29 24.18 -19.83 3.76
C GLN A 29 23.76 -19.28 2.39
N LYS A 30 24.67 -18.59 1.69
CA LYS A 30 24.49 -18.23 0.27
C LYS A 30 24.01 -19.49 -0.45
N CYS A 31 22.81 -19.46 -1.03
CA CYS A 31 22.35 -20.50 -1.93
C CYS A 31 23.36 -20.60 -3.08
N ASN A 32 24.25 -21.60 -3.02
CA ASN A 32 25.33 -21.76 -3.99
C ASN A 32 24.82 -22.27 -5.36
N ASN A 33 23.59 -22.78 -5.40
CA ASN A 33 22.94 -23.19 -6.64
C ASN A 33 21.73 -22.31 -6.90
N THR A 34 21.79 -21.53 -7.98
CA THR A 34 20.70 -20.70 -8.46
C THR A 34 20.41 -21.00 -9.93
N ILE A 35 19.16 -20.84 -10.33
CA ILE A 35 18.75 -20.86 -11.74
C ILE A 35 18.24 -19.46 -12.09
N PHE A 36 18.63 -18.96 -13.25
CA PHE A 36 18.17 -17.70 -13.80
C PHE A 36 17.07 -17.98 -14.82
N ASP A 37 15.83 -17.72 -14.44
CA ASP A 37 14.68 -17.87 -15.32
C ASP A 37 14.46 -16.61 -16.15
N VAL A 38 14.39 -16.78 -17.47
CA VAL A 38 14.19 -15.69 -18.43
C VAL A 38 12.74 -15.65 -18.86
N TRP A 39 12.10 -14.52 -18.62
CA TRP A 39 10.70 -14.23 -18.94
C TRP A 39 10.60 -13.06 -19.90
N VAL A 40 9.61 -13.11 -20.77
CA VAL A 40 9.25 -12.00 -21.65
C VAL A 40 7.80 -11.61 -21.41
N THR A 41 7.58 -10.31 -21.27
CA THR A 41 6.26 -9.68 -21.27
C THR A 41 6.01 -9.14 -22.67
N TYR A 42 4.89 -9.48 -23.27
CA TYR A 42 4.54 -9.09 -24.64
C TYR A 42 3.08 -8.60 -24.74
N ASP A 43 2.74 -7.81 -25.76
CA ASP A 43 1.35 -7.40 -26.01
C ASP A 43 0.50 -8.60 -26.40
N LYS A 44 -0.47 -8.91 -25.55
CA LYS A 44 -1.36 -10.06 -25.69
C LYS A 44 -2.23 -9.99 -26.94
N ASN A 45 -2.53 -8.79 -27.43
CA ASN A 45 -3.50 -8.63 -28.51
C ASN A 45 -2.89 -8.78 -29.90
N ASN A 46 -1.55 -8.76 -30.04
CA ASN A 46 -0.84 -8.92 -31.31
C ASN A 46 -1.39 -7.99 -32.44
N ARG A 47 -2.03 -6.86 -32.10
CA ARG A 47 -2.74 -5.97 -33.07
C ARG A 47 -1.83 -5.00 -33.82
N GLY A 48 -0.52 -5.16 -33.70
CA GLY A 48 0.48 -4.38 -34.43
C GLY A 48 0.66 -2.93 -33.99
N ARG A 49 -0.27 -2.34 -33.21
CA ARG A 49 -0.08 -1.01 -32.56
C ARG A 49 -0.90 -0.90 -31.27
N PRO A 50 -0.29 -1.16 -30.09
CA PRO A 50 -0.86 -0.68 -28.85
C PRO A 50 -0.95 0.84 -28.88
N HIS A 51 -1.91 1.38 -28.13
CA HIS A 51 -2.04 2.81 -27.95
C HIS A 51 -2.41 3.10 -26.50
N TYR A 52 -2.09 4.31 -26.06
CA TYR A 52 -2.52 4.79 -24.76
C TYR A 52 -4.03 5.09 -24.73
N PRO A 53 -4.66 4.97 -23.55
CA PRO A 53 -4.05 4.97 -22.22
C PRO A 53 -3.68 3.61 -21.64
N CYS A 54 -4.07 2.49 -22.27
CA CYS A 54 -3.75 1.16 -21.77
C CYS A 54 -3.75 0.07 -22.85
N TYR A 55 -2.96 -0.97 -22.64
CA TYR A 55 -2.98 -2.19 -23.44
C TYR A 55 -2.70 -3.41 -22.55
N LYS A 56 -3.05 -4.61 -23.04
CA LYS A 56 -2.91 -5.85 -22.26
C LYS A 56 -1.63 -6.57 -22.62
N THR A 57 -0.99 -7.15 -21.62
CA THR A 57 0.20 -7.96 -21.77
C THR A 57 -0.06 -9.40 -21.35
N SER A 58 0.89 -10.27 -21.68
CA SER A 58 1.01 -11.61 -21.16
C SER A 58 2.49 -11.91 -20.96
N ASP A 59 2.78 -12.80 -20.04
CA ASP A 59 4.14 -13.27 -19.79
C ASP A 59 4.34 -14.67 -20.36
N ALA A 60 5.56 -14.95 -20.80
CA ALA A 60 6.00 -16.29 -21.18
C ALA A 60 7.44 -16.51 -20.69
N LYS A 61 7.71 -17.68 -20.14
CA LYS A 61 9.08 -18.12 -19.86
C LYS A 61 9.72 -18.60 -21.16
N ILE A 62 10.87 -18.02 -21.53
CA ILE A 62 11.56 -18.33 -22.79
C ILE A 62 12.82 -19.16 -22.59
N GLY A 63 13.35 -19.21 -21.37
CA GLY A 63 14.52 -20.02 -21.05
C GLY A 63 14.88 -20.04 -19.57
N SER A 64 15.91 -20.82 -19.25
CA SER A 64 16.57 -20.87 -17.95
C SER A 64 18.06 -21.04 -18.17
N ALA A 65 18.88 -20.43 -17.31
CA ALA A 65 20.33 -20.57 -17.34
C ALA A 65 20.91 -20.74 -15.93
N PHE A 66 22.18 -21.14 -15.85
CA PHE A 66 22.90 -21.30 -14.58
C PHE A 66 23.66 -20.02 -14.17
N THR A 67 23.90 -19.11 -15.11
CA THR A 67 24.57 -17.83 -14.87
C THR A 67 23.71 -16.67 -15.39
N LEU A 68 23.96 -15.46 -14.87
CA LEU A 68 23.30 -14.25 -15.37
C LEU A 68 23.72 -13.95 -16.81
N GLU A 69 24.99 -14.14 -17.16
CA GLU A 69 25.52 -13.89 -18.51
C GLU A 69 24.83 -14.78 -19.55
N ASP A 70 24.68 -16.07 -19.27
CA ASP A 70 23.96 -16.99 -20.14
C ASP A 70 22.47 -16.61 -20.24
N ALA A 71 21.86 -16.13 -19.15
CA ALA A 71 20.47 -15.67 -19.16
C ALA A 71 20.29 -14.38 -19.98
N GLU A 72 21.24 -13.45 -19.92
CA GLU A 72 21.29 -12.26 -20.76
C GLU A 72 21.52 -12.65 -22.23
N HIS A 73 22.31 -13.69 -22.51
CA HIS A 73 22.50 -14.22 -23.87
C HIS A 73 21.19 -14.74 -24.47
N ILE A 74 20.36 -15.43 -23.70
CA ILE A 74 19.02 -15.88 -24.13
C ILE A 74 18.15 -14.70 -24.58
N ILE A 75 18.23 -13.56 -23.89
CA ILE A 75 17.50 -12.33 -24.30
C ILE A 75 18.02 -11.86 -25.67
N GLN A 76 19.34 -11.83 -25.86
CA GLN A 76 19.96 -11.39 -27.11
C GLN A 76 19.63 -12.31 -28.30
N GLU A 77 19.58 -13.62 -28.08
CA GLU A 77 19.11 -14.59 -29.09
C GLU A 77 17.64 -14.34 -29.44
N ALA A 78 16.78 -14.17 -28.44
CA ALA A 78 15.36 -13.90 -28.65
C ALA A 78 15.10 -12.59 -29.44
N ILE A 79 15.90 -11.55 -29.21
CA ILE A 79 15.87 -10.30 -29.97
C ILE A 79 16.35 -10.53 -31.41
N SER A 80 17.47 -11.23 -31.59
CA SER A 80 18.08 -11.50 -32.91
C SER A 80 17.16 -12.30 -33.82
N ASP A 81 16.43 -13.26 -33.26
CA ASP A 81 15.44 -14.06 -33.97
C ASP A 81 14.12 -13.30 -34.22
N GLY A 82 14.04 -12.03 -33.82
CA GLY A 82 12.85 -11.19 -33.91
C GLY A 82 11.67 -11.76 -33.13
N CYS A 83 11.94 -12.53 -32.06
CA CYS A 83 10.97 -13.35 -31.34
C CYS A 83 10.15 -14.30 -32.24
N GLY A 84 10.60 -14.58 -33.48
CA GLY A 84 9.87 -15.38 -34.46
C GLY A 84 9.65 -16.82 -34.01
N VAL A 85 10.58 -17.38 -33.23
CA VAL A 85 10.47 -18.72 -32.62
C VAL A 85 9.32 -18.78 -31.60
N TYR A 86 9.02 -17.66 -30.95
CA TYR A 86 8.00 -17.58 -29.90
C TYR A 86 6.70 -16.88 -30.34
N GLY A 87 6.68 -16.24 -31.52
CA GLY A 87 5.49 -15.62 -32.11
C GLY A 87 5.02 -14.33 -31.41
N PHE A 88 5.91 -13.63 -30.71
CA PHE A 88 5.59 -12.35 -30.07
C PHE A 88 5.70 -11.22 -31.10
N ASN A 89 4.59 -10.57 -31.47
CA ASN A 89 4.66 -9.45 -32.44
C ASN A 89 5.16 -8.15 -31.82
N LEU A 90 5.04 -8.01 -30.50
CA LEU A 90 5.51 -6.84 -29.78
C LEU A 90 5.90 -7.23 -28.36
N VAL A 91 7.21 -7.22 -28.12
CA VAL A 91 7.77 -7.36 -26.78
C VAL A 91 7.62 -6.05 -26.03
N HIS A 92 7.16 -6.16 -24.79
CA HIS A 92 7.25 -5.09 -23.83
C HIS A 92 8.62 -5.17 -23.14
N SER A 93 8.85 -6.14 -22.28
CA SER A 93 10.07 -6.17 -21.46
C SER A 93 10.54 -7.59 -21.25
N TYR A 94 11.81 -7.76 -20.93
CA TYR A 94 12.34 -9.02 -20.43
C TYR A 94 12.58 -8.93 -18.93
N ARG A 95 12.48 -10.07 -18.24
CA ARG A 95 12.84 -10.23 -16.84
C ARG A 95 13.72 -11.44 -16.65
N ILE A 96 14.73 -11.29 -15.82
CA ILE A 96 15.53 -12.41 -15.32
C ILE A 96 15.26 -12.55 -13.84
N LYS A 97 14.82 -13.73 -13.43
CA LYS A 97 14.55 -14.07 -12.03
C LYS A 97 15.58 -15.06 -11.54
N GLN A 98 16.41 -14.64 -10.59
CA GLN A 98 17.37 -15.52 -9.93
C GLN A 98 16.67 -16.33 -8.84
N MET A 99 16.44 -17.61 -9.10
CA MET A 99 15.71 -18.52 -8.23
C MET A 99 16.69 -19.39 -7.41
N PRO A 100 16.47 -19.59 -6.11
CA PRO A 100 17.23 -20.55 -5.32
C PRO A 100 16.84 -21.99 -5.70
N VAL A 101 17.82 -22.87 -5.91
CA VAL A 101 17.56 -24.29 -6.19
C VAL A 101 17.43 -25.06 -4.89
N GLY A 102 16.40 -25.92 -4.78
CA GLY A 102 16.22 -26.81 -3.63
C GLY A 102 15.43 -26.22 -2.46
N HIS A 103 14.87 -25.03 -2.63
CA HIS A 103 14.05 -24.36 -1.62
C HIS A 103 12.65 -24.03 -2.16
N TYR A 104 11.66 -24.09 -1.28
CA TYR A 104 10.29 -23.67 -1.62
C TYR A 104 10.25 -22.14 -1.62
N ALA A 105 9.78 -21.57 -2.71
CA ALA A 105 9.89 -20.14 -2.94
C ALA A 105 8.46 -19.60 -3.15
N GLU A 106 7.99 -18.77 -2.21
CA GLU A 106 6.66 -18.14 -2.22
C GLU A 106 6.62 -16.91 -3.16
N GLU A 107 5.58 -16.08 -3.14
CA GLU A 107 5.61 -14.77 -3.81
C GLU A 107 6.84 -13.99 -3.27
N HIS A 108 7.70 -13.46 -4.15
CA HIS A 108 9.08 -12.99 -3.84
C HIS A 108 10.15 -14.09 -3.66
N ALA A 109 9.88 -15.27 -4.22
CA ALA A 109 10.79 -16.41 -4.37
C ALA A 109 12.19 -16.14 -4.93
N SER A 110 12.33 -15.05 -5.69
CA SER A 110 13.58 -14.74 -6.39
C SER A 110 14.56 -14.09 -5.43
N LEU A 111 15.82 -14.47 -5.46
CA LEU A 111 16.90 -13.78 -4.75
C LEU A 111 17.14 -12.39 -5.36
N THR A 112 17.10 -12.33 -6.70
CA THR A 112 17.25 -11.07 -7.44
C THR A 112 16.36 -11.11 -8.66
N GLU A 113 15.70 -10.00 -8.97
CA GLU A 113 15.02 -9.79 -10.25
C GLU A 113 15.69 -8.64 -11.01
N TYR A 114 15.88 -8.85 -12.31
CA TYR A 114 16.41 -7.86 -13.24
C TYR A 114 15.36 -7.60 -14.31
N VAL A 115 15.21 -6.35 -14.74
CA VAL A 115 14.31 -5.97 -15.84
C VAL A 115 15.08 -5.30 -16.96
N TYR A 116 14.70 -5.61 -18.20
CA TYR A 116 15.31 -5.13 -19.42
C TYR A 116 14.24 -4.55 -20.34
N ASP A 117 14.63 -3.61 -21.19
CA ASP A 117 13.78 -3.10 -22.27
C ASP A 117 13.65 -4.12 -23.43
N ASP A 118 12.94 -3.75 -24.48
CA ASP A 118 12.76 -4.56 -25.70
C ASP A 118 14.01 -4.66 -26.58
N GLU A 119 15.05 -3.89 -26.29
CA GLU A 119 16.36 -3.93 -26.95
C GLU A 119 17.40 -4.73 -26.13
N GLY A 120 17.00 -5.24 -24.96
CA GLY A 120 17.85 -6.03 -24.08
C GLY A 120 18.78 -5.20 -23.21
N HIS A 121 18.59 -3.88 -23.11
CA HIS A 121 19.31 -3.05 -22.16
C HIS A 121 18.73 -3.23 -20.76
N ARG A 122 19.61 -3.44 -19.78
CA ARG A 122 19.20 -3.57 -18.38
C ARG A 122 18.70 -2.23 -17.87
N LEU A 123 17.47 -2.22 -17.40
CA LEU A 123 16.79 -1.03 -16.91
C LEU A 123 16.92 -0.89 -15.39
N ASP A 124 16.69 -1.97 -14.65
CA ASP A 124 16.60 -1.92 -13.18
C ASP A 124 16.88 -3.30 -12.58
N LYS A 125 17.11 -3.34 -11.27
CA LYS A 125 17.23 -4.57 -10.48
C LYS A 125 16.59 -4.42 -9.10
N ARG A 126 16.20 -5.54 -8.52
CA ARG A 126 15.82 -5.66 -7.12
C ARG A 126 16.43 -6.91 -6.53
N GLU A 127 17.09 -6.73 -5.41
CA GLU A 127 17.55 -7.83 -4.56
C GLU A 127 16.48 -8.04 -3.48
N TYR A 128 15.99 -9.28 -3.34
CA TYR A 128 15.12 -9.66 -2.25
C TYR A 128 15.99 -10.37 -1.22
N ALA A 129 15.98 -9.91 0.03
CA ALA A 129 16.70 -10.67 1.03
C ALA A 129 15.87 -11.90 1.42
N TYR A 130 16.50 -13.05 1.25
CA TYR A 130 15.93 -14.38 1.36
C TYR A 130 15.50 -14.74 2.80
N GLU A 131 16.01 -14.02 3.80
CA GLU A 131 15.62 -14.08 5.20
C GLU A 131 15.72 -12.65 5.76
N ASP A 132 14.63 -12.10 6.31
CA ASP A 132 14.57 -10.79 6.97
C ASP A 132 14.97 -9.55 6.13
N GLY A 133 14.60 -9.53 4.85
CA GLY A 133 15.05 -8.50 3.92
C GLY A 133 14.63 -7.08 4.25
N ILE A 134 15.51 -6.37 4.97
CA ILE A 134 15.43 -4.95 5.18
C ILE A 134 15.74 -4.26 3.85
N PHE A 135 14.75 -3.53 3.33
CA PHE A 135 14.98 -2.60 2.23
C PHE A 135 15.78 -1.41 2.76
N GLU A 136 17.05 -1.31 2.35
CA GLU A 136 17.95 -0.25 2.83
C GLU A 136 17.72 1.11 2.17
N GLY A 137 16.84 1.19 1.18
CA GLY A 137 16.66 2.38 0.34
C GLY A 137 17.47 2.32 -0.94
N ARG A 138 17.00 3.06 -1.95
CA ARG A 138 17.70 3.20 -3.25
C ARG A 138 18.84 4.22 -3.17
N THR A 139 19.84 4.06 -4.05
CA THR A 139 20.75 5.17 -4.36
C THR A 139 20.03 6.18 -5.26
N GLN A 140 20.54 7.41 -5.34
CA GLN A 140 19.96 8.41 -6.22
C GLN A 140 20.08 8.01 -7.70
N GLU A 141 21.14 7.28 -8.04
CA GLU A 141 21.40 6.74 -9.37
C GLU A 141 20.40 5.62 -9.74
N ASP A 142 19.94 4.84 -8.75
CA ASP A 142 18.94 3.78 -8.95
C ASP A 142 17.49 4.31 -9.06
N ILE A 143 17.26 5.60 -8.79
CA ILE A 143 15.95 6.25 -8.93
C ILE A 143 15.81 6.80 -10.36
N ARG A 144 15.18 5.99 -11.22
CA ARG A 144 15.05 6.24 -12.66
C ARG A 144 14.04 7.32 -13.03
N PHE A 145 13.00 7.53 -12.22
CA PHE A 145 11.92 8.48 -12.52
C PHE A 145 11.76 9.51 -11.41
N GLN A 146 11.41 10.73 -11.78
CA GLN A 146 11.24 11.85 -10.89
C GLN A 146 9.77 12.23 -10.75
N VAL A 147 9.44 12.94 -9.66
CA VAL A 147 8.06 13.36 -9.41
C VAL A 147 7.56 14.26 -10.54
N GLY A 148 6.43 13.89 -11.13
CA GLY A 148 5.83 14.58 -12.27
C GLY A 148 6.11 13.93 -13.63
N ASP A 149 7.00 12.93 -13.68
CA ASP A 149 7.20 12.10 -14.87
C ASP A 149 5.97 11.23 -15.13
N ILE A 150 5.63 11.08 -16.41
CA ILE A 150 4.57 10.16 -16.86
C ILE A 150 5.25 8.89 -17.34
N CYS A 151 4.83 7.75 -16.78
CA CYS A 151 5.45 6.45 -17.00
C CYS A 151 4.41 5.42 -17.48
N GLU A 152 4.89 4.41 -18.19
CA GLU A 152 4.18 3.13 -18.36
C GLU A 152 4.34 2.31 -17.07
N CYS A 153 3.23 1.94 -16.46
CA CYS A 153 3.21 1.05 -15.30
C CYS A 153 2.59 -0.29 -15.72
N LEU A 154 3.34 -1.37 -15.57
CA LEU A 154 2.85 -2.73 -15.73
C LEU A 154 2.14 -3.15 -14.44
N ILE A 155 0.81 -3.19 -14.47
CA ILE A 155 -0.03 -3.58 -13.35
C ILE A 155 -0.81 -4.82 -13.75
N CYS A 156 -0.42 -5.97 -13.18
CA CYS A 156 -0.93 -7.28 -13.56
C CYS A 156 -0.74 -7.53 -15.07
N ASP A 157 -1.82 -7.76 -15.82
CA ASP A 157 -1.81 -8.04 -17.25
C ASP A 157 -1.99 -6.77 -18.12
N LYS A 158 -1.71 -5.59 -17.57
CA LYS A 158 -1.99 -4.31 -18.25
C LYS A 158 -0.86 -3.32 -18.09
N VAL A 159 -0.52 -2.66 -19.18
CA VAL A 159 0.28 -1.43 -19.15
C VAL A 159 -0.66 -0.24 -19.13
N VAL A 160 -0.47 0.66 -18.18
CA VAL A 160 -1.25 1.89 -18.02
C VAL A 160 -0.33 3.10 -17.88
N LEU A 161 -0.74 4.25 -18.40
CA LEU A 161 -0.03 5.50 -18.11
C LEU A 161 -0.42 6.06 -16.74
N MET A 162 0.58 6.36 -15.93
CA MET A 162 0.44 7.01 -14.63
C MET A 162 1.49 8.10 -14.46
N ILE A 163 1.29 9.02 -13.52
CA ILE A 163 2.24 10.08 -13.18
C ILE A 163 2.88 9.81 -11.82
N VAL A 164 4.20 9.97 -11.72
CA VAL A 164 4.93 9.80 -10.46
C VAL A 164 4.53 10.89 -9.49
N ALA A 165 4.08 10.48 -8.30
CA ALA A 165 3.77 11.37 -7.19
C ALA A 165 4.86 11.35 -6.12
N GLU A 166 5.45 10.19 -5.85
CA GLU A 166 6.56 10.00 -4.92
C GLU A 166 7.53 8.94 -5.45
N THR A 167 8.81 9.12 -5.17
CA THR A 167 9.87 8.18 -5.53
C THR A 167 10.09 7.16 -4.41
N PRO A 168 10.70 6.00 -4.70
CA PRO A 168 11.14 5.08 -3.66
C PRO A 168 12.02 5.80 -2.62
N PRO A 169 11.98 5.37 -1.35
CA PRO A 169 12.87 5.90 -0.32
C PRO A 169 14.32 5.72 -0.74
N ASP A 170 15.11 6.78 -0.62
CA ASP A 170 16.55 6.65 -0.66
C ASP A 170 17.11 6.12 0.67
N LYS A 171 18.39 5.80 0.68
CA LYS A 171 19.09 5.29 1.87
C LYS A 171 19.00 6.22 3.07
N ASP A 172 19.03 7.53 2.86
CA ASP A 172 18.98 8.52 3.94
C ASP A 172 17.59 8.56 4.60
N ILE A 173 16.54 8.48 3.79
CA ILE A 173 15.14 8.42 4.25
C ILE A 173 14.90 7.14 5.05
N VAL A 174 15.34 5.98 4.55
CA VAL A 174 15.20 4.72 5.28
C VAL A 174 15.95 4.79 6.61
N ALA A 175 17.22 5.22 6.60
CA ALA A 175 18.03 5.35 7.80
C ALA A 175 17.43 6.32 8.84
N TYR A 176 16.78 7.40 8.40
CA TYR A 176 16.03 8.28 9.29
C TYR A 176 14.81 7.58 9.90
N ARG A 177 13.97 6.96 9.06
CA ARG A 177 12.74 6.28 9.50
C ARG A 177 13.02 5.16 10.50
N THR A 178 14.00 4.31 10.21
CA THR A 178 14.44 3.22 11.10
C THR A 178 14.90 3.76 12.46
N ARG A 179 15.72 4.83 12.50
CA ARG A 179 16.20 5.44 13.75
C ARG A 179 15.08 6.02 14.61
N THR A 180 14.02 6.54 13.99
CA THR A 180 12.89 7.12 14.70
C THR A 180 11.88 6.10 15.22
N GLY A 181 12.05 4.81 14.91
CA GLY A 181 11.14 3.73 15.34
C GLY A 181 9.76 3.77 14.68
N PHE A 182 9.59 4.60 13.65
CA PHE A 182 8.32 4.75 12.94
C PHE A 182 8.07 3.65 11.91
N PHE A 183 9.09 2.88 11.54
CA PHE A 183 9.04 2.08 10.33
C PHE A 183 10.09 0.95 10.31
N ASN A 184 9.66 -0.26 9.95
CA ASN A 184 10.55 -1.37 9.58
C ASN A 184 10.43 -1.54 8.06
N ALA A 185 11.40 -1.03 7.31
CA ALA A 185 11.36 -1.08 5.86
C ALA A 185 11.57 -2.51 5.34
N ASP A 186 10.70 -2.95 4.45
CA ASP A 186 10.79 -4.25 3.78
C ASP A 186 10.82 -4.10 2.26
N ALA A 187 10.97 -5.21 1.53
CA ALA A 187 11.05 -5.19 0.07
C ALA A 187 9.83 -4.57 -0.65
N THR A 188 8.68 -4.43 0.03
CA THR A 188 7.48 -3.78 -0.52
C THR A 188 7.60 -2.25 -0.53
N ASP A 189 8.50 -1.69 0.27
CA ASP A 189 8.80 -0.25 0.32
C ASP A 189 9.64 0.25 -0.85
N ASP A 190 10.27 -0.66 -1.58
CA ASP A 190 10.87 -0.36 -2.87
C ASP A 190 9.76 -0.09 -3.90
N CYS A 191 9.07 1.04 -3.83
CA CYS A 191 8.00 1.36 -4.78
C CYS A 191 7.92 2.85 -5.09
N TYR A 192 7.51 3.15 -6.32
CA TYR A 192 7.00 4.46 -6.67
C TYR A 192 5.55 4.58 -6.23
N VAL A 193 5.16 5.74 -5.72
CA VAL A 193 3.74 6.10 -5.62
C VAL A 193 3.36 6.81 -6.91
N VAL A 194 2.45 6.21 -7.68
CA VAL A 194 2.00 6.72 -8.97
C VAL A 194 0.50 6.99 -8.95
N ILE A 195 0.07 8.02 -9.66
CA ILE A 195 -1.32 8.46 -9.73
C ILE A 195 -1.87 8.20 -11.12
N ASN A 196 -3.08 7.64 -11.18
CA ASN A 196 -3.88 7.62 -12.39
C ASN A 196 -5.22 8.31 -12.13
N SER A 197 -5.91 8.68 -13.21
CA SER A 197 -7.23 9.28 -13.14
C SER A 197 -8.03 8.96 -14.39
N ASN A 198 -9.32 8.73 -14.22
CA ASN A 198 -10.28 8.65 -15.33
C ASN A 198 -10.94 10.01 -15.63
N GLY A 199 -10.46 11.09 -15.02
CA GLY A 199 -11.02 12.45 -15.13
C GLY A 199 -12.15 12.75 -14.14
N LYS A 200 -12.68 11.73 -13.45
CA LYS A 200 -13.68 11.90 -12.37
C LYS A 200 -13.11 11.59 -11.00
N LYS A 201 -12.23 10.59 -10.92
CA LYS A 201 -11.58 10.14 -9.69
C LYS A 201 -10.11 9.84 -10.00
N ALA A 202 -9.23 10.31 -9.12
CA ALA A 202 -7.84 9.90 -9.07
C ALA A 202 -7.68 8.75 -8.06
N TRP A 203 -6.70 7.89 -8.30
CA TRP A 203 -6.27 6.87 -7.35
C TRP A 203 -4.76 6.72 -7.44
N GLU A 204 -4.16 6.41 -6.31
CA GLU A 204 -2.76 6.05 -6.20
C GLU A 204 -2.57 4.53 -6.36
N SER A 205 -1.37 4.14 -6.73
CA SER A 205 -0.91 2.76 -6.69
C SER A 205 0.57 2.76 -6.34
N HIS A 206 0.98 1.74 -5.60
CA HIS A 206 2.37 1.50 -5.27
C HIS A 206 2.91 0.53 -6.32
N VAL A 207 3.86 0.99 -7.12
CA VAL A 207 4.36 0.23 -8.27
C VAL A 207 5.86 0.00 -8.11
N SER A 208 6.27 -1.26 -8.26
CA SER A 208 7.68 -1.64 -8.24
C SER A 208 8.46 -0.88 -9.32
N PRO A 209 9.70 -0.45 -9.07
CA PRO A 209 10.59 0.06 -10.10
C PRO A 209 10.81 -0.92 -11.26
N LEU A 210 10.66 -2.24 -11.01
CA LEU A 210 10.71 -3.28 -12.05
C LEU A 210 9.50 -3.26 -13.00
N ASP A 211 8.40 -2.63 -12.58
CA ASP A 211 7.14 -2.51 -13.31
C ASP A 211 6.96 -1.09 -13.93
N MET A 212 7.97 -0.22 -13.82
CA MET A 212 7.94 1.15 -14.32
C MET A 212 8.77 1.30 -15.60
N PHE A 213 8.25 1.98 -16.61
CA PHE A 213 8.92 2.12 -17.92
C PHE A 213 8.71 3.53 -18.49
N MET A 214 9.63 3.95 -19.35
CA MET A 214 9.43 5.15 -20.16
C MET A 214 8.25 4.94 -21.13
N PRO A 215 7.42 5.96 -21.38
CA PRO A 215 6.36 5.86 -22.39
C PRO A 215 6.95 5.59 -23.78
N ARG A 216 6.62 4.44 -24.38
CA ARG A 216 7.06 4.06 -25.74
C ARG A 216 6.29 4.78 -26.83
N TYR A 217 5.02 5.08 -26.55
CA TYR A 217 4.12 5.71 -27.51
C TYR A 217 3.99 7.20 -27.21
N LYS A 218 3.41 7.95 -28.16
CA LYS A 218 2.99 9.33 -27.86
C LYS A 218 1.64 9.29 -27.17
N TYR A 219 1.53 9.96 -26.04
CA TYR A 219 0.25 10.19 -25.38
C TYR A 219 -0.38 11.52 -25.81
N LEU A 220 -1.70 11.58 -25.71
CA LEU A 220 -2.47 12.77 -26.07
C LEU A 220 -2.28 13.88 -25.02
N PRO A 221 -2.26 15.16 -25.41
CA PRO A 221 -2.19 16.28 -24.47
C PRO A 221 -3.29 16.28 -23.40
N GLN A 222 -4.46 15.72 -23.73
CA GLN A 222 -5.57 15.56 -22.78
C GLN A 222 -5.23 14.55 -21.68
N THR A 223 -4.52 13.46 -22.01
CA THR A 223 -4.04 12.46 -21.04
C THR A 223 -3.05 13.10 -20.07
N GLU A 224 -2.09 13.86 -20.60
CA GLU A 224 -1.13 14.59 -19.79
C GLU A 224 -1.81 15.58 -18.84
N LYS A 225 -2.67 16.45 -19.37
CA LYS A 225 -3.43 17.43 -18.57
C LYS A 225 -4.17 16.73 -17.42
N ARG A 226 -4.87 15.63 -17.72
CA ARG A 226 -5.62 14.85 -16.73
C ARG A 226 -4.71 14.31 -15.62
N LEU A 227 -3.57 13.72 -15.97
CA LEU A 227 -2.62 13.17 -14.99
C LEU A 227 -1.99 14.28 -14.14
N ARG A 228 -1.58 15.40 -14.75
CA ARG A 228 -1.05 16.55 -14.01
C ARG A 228 -2.06 17.17 -13.06
N THR A 229 -3.34 17.27 -13.45
CA THR A 229 -4.42 17.70 -12.55
C THR A 229 -4.58 16.73 -11.37
N ALA A 230 -4.49 15.41 -11.63
CA ALA A 230 -4.57 14.40 -10.57
C ALA A 230 -3.40 14.51 -9.57
N LEU A 231 -2.17 14.76 -10.04
CA LEU A 231 -1.01 15.00 -9.19
C LEU A 231 -1.17 16.27 -8.33
N ALA A 232 -1.71 17.34 -8.90
CA ALA A 232 -1.96 18.58 -8.15
C ALA A 232 -3.02 18.37 -7.05
N ASP A 233 -4.09 17.63 -7.34
CA ASP A 233 -5.09 17.25 -6.33
C ASP A 233 -4.46 16.38 -5.22
N TYR A 234 -3.66 15.37 -5.59
CA TYR A 234 -2.94 14.52 -4.63
C TYR A 234 -2.07 15.33 -3.65
N ARG A 235 -1.26 16.26 -4.17
CA ARG A 235 -0.36 17.10 -3.34
C ARG A 235 -1.11 18.03 -2.38
N THR A 236 -2.27 18.53 -2.80
CA THR A 236 -3.08 19.44 -1.97
C THR A 236 -4.03 18.70 -1.03
N ARG A 237 -4.21 17.40 -1.23
CA ARG A 237 -5.15 16.56 -0.48
C ARG A 237 -4.89 16.60 1.03
N PRO A 238 -3.68 16.38 1.59
CA PRO A 238 -3.49 16.40 3.04
C PRO A 238 -3.92 17.73 3.69
N VAL A 239 -3.54 18.85 3.06
CA VAL A 239 -3.93 20.19 3.53
C VAL A 239 -5.44 20.38 3.44
N ARG A 240 -6.07 19.97 2.33
CA ARG A 240 -7.52 20.01 2.18
C ARG A 240 -8.22 19.21 3.27
N LEU A 241 -7.78 17.97 3.52
CA LEU A 241 -8.38 17.09 4.53
C LEU A 241 -8.20 17.67 5.94
N ALA A 242 -7.06 18.31 6.24
CA ALA A 242 -6.84 18.99 7.52
C ALA A 242 -7.81 20.18 7.70
N ILE A 243 -8.00 21.00 6.66
CA ILE A 243 -8.95 22.13 6.68
C ILE A 243 -10.39 21.61 6.85
N GLU A 244 -10.77 20.57 6.10
CA GLU A 244 -12.09 19.94 6.24
C GLU A 244 -12.30 19.37 7.64
N ASN A 245 -11.28 18.73 8.21
CA ASN A 245 -11.33 18.19 9.57
C ASN A 245 -11.61 19.28 10.61
N ILE A 246 -10.85 20.37 10.59
CA ILE A 246 -11.03 21.52 11.48
C ILE A 246 -12.43 22.12 11.29
N THR A 247 -12.82 22.40 10.04
CA THR A 247 -14.12 23.01 9.72
C THR A 247 -15.27 22.14 10.21
N GLY A 248 -15.22 20.83 9.95
CA GLY A 248 -16.29 19.92 10.37
C GLY A 248 -16.34 19.74 11.89
N GLU A 249 -15.20 19.77 12.58
CA GLU A 249 -15.16 19.77 14.04
C GLU A 249 -15.83 21.03 14.61
N GLU A 250 -15.51 22.22 14.10
CA GLU A 250 -16.14 23.49 14.52
C GLU A 250 -17.65 23.50 14.28
N GLN A 251 -18.10 22.99 13.11
CA GLN A 251 -19.52 22.86 12.79
C GLN A 251 -20.25 21.93 13.76
N LEU A 252 -19.63 20.79 14.10
CA LEU A 252 -20.20 19.84 15.05
C LEU A 252 -20.24 20.43 16.46
N LYS A 253 -19.17 21.11 16.92
CA LYS A 253 -19.16 21.82 18.21
C LYS A 253 -20.30 22.83 18.30
N GLY A 254 -20.48 23.66 17.27
CA GLY A 254 -21.58 24.63 17.24
C GLY A 254 -22.96 23.98 17.39
N ILE A 255 -23.21 22.85 16.72
CA ILE A 255 -24.48 22.11 16.85
C ILE A 255 -24.64 21.51 18.26
N LEU A 256 -23.56 20.95 18.82
CA LEU A 256 -23.57 20.37 20.16
C LEU A 256 -23.83 21.44 21.24
N ASP A 257 -23.21 22.61 21.11
CA ASP A 257 -23.40 23.77 21.99
C ASP A 257 -24.85 24.29 21.92
N GLU A 258 -25.41 24.43 20.72
CA GLU A 258 -26.83 24.79 20.52
C GLU A 258 -27.77 23.79 21.21
N LEU A 259 -27.39 22.51 21.23
CA LEU A 259 -28.17 21.45 21.86
C LEU A 259 -27.90 21.31 23.37
N GLY A 260 -26.84 21.93 23.89
CA GLY A 260 -26.37 21.73 25.25
C GLY A 260 -25.90 20.29 25.51
N ILE A 261 -25.32 19.63 24.50
CA ILE A 261 -24.78 18.27 24.60
C ILE A 261 -23.27 18.38 24.82
N THR A 262 -22.79 17.78 25.91
CA THR A 262 -21.34 17.62 26.12
C THR A 262 -20.88 16.35 25.42
N ALA A 263 -19.96 16.49 24.46
CA ALA A 263 -19.30 15.40 23.77
C ALA A 263 -17.87 15.76 23.36
N SER A 264 -16.97 14.77 23.32
CA SER A 264 -15.68 14.92 22.65
C SER A 264 -15.80 14.49 21.17
N ILE A 265 -14.97 15.10 20.32
CA ILE A 265 -14.98 14.87 18.87
C ILE A 265 -13.64 14.28 18.48
N GLU A 266 -13.64 13.06 17.98
CA GLU A 266 -12.47 12.49 17.31
C GLU A 266 -12.55 12.78 15.81
N GLN A 267 -11.50 13.41 15.29
CA GLN A 267 -11.42 13.73 13.87
C GLN A 267 -11.12 12.48 13.02
N PRO A 268 -11.68 12.38 11.81
CA PRO A 268 -11.36 11.32 10.89
C PRO A 268 -9.90 11.40 10.39
N LEU A 269 -9.19 10.27 10.43
CA LEU A 269 -7.82 10.16 9.93
C LEU A 269 -7.74 10.20 8.38
N TRP A 270 -8.73 9.65 7.69
CA TRP A 270 -8.72 9.50 6.21
C TRP A 270 -10.01 10.00 5.55
N GLU A 271 -9.97 10.22 4.22
CA GLU A 271 -11.07 10.84 3.43
C GLU A 271 -12.41 10.09 3.49
N GLY A 272 -12.38 8.79 3.81
CA GLY A 272 -13.57 7.96 4.00
C GLY A 272 -14.06 7.82 5.45
N HIS A 273 -13.31 8.34 6.42
CA HIS A 273 -13.59 8.11 7.84
C HIS A 273 -14.72 9.00 8.37
N CYS A 274 -15.22 8.60 9.54
CA CYS A 274 -16.23 9.31 10.29
C CYS A 274 -15.60 10.21 11.35
N TYR A 275 -16.27 11.30 11.69
CA TYR A 275 -16.11 11.91 13.01
C TYR A 275 -16.78 11.00 14.03
N ASN A 276 -16.13 10.75 15.15
CA ASN A 276 -16.76 10.07 16.27
C ASN A 276 -17.10 11.10 17.35
N LEU A 277 -18.39 11.20 17.66
CA LEU A 277 -18.87 11.96 18.80
C LEU A 277 -18.99 11.02 19.99
N ILE A 278 -18.19 11.25 21.02
CA ILE A 278 -18.24 10.49 22.27
C ILE A 278 -19.03 11.32 23.27
N MET A 279 -20.29 10.96 23.47
CA MET A 279 -21.24 11.70 24.30
C MET A 279 -21.21 11.17 25.73
N ASP A 280 -20.68 11.98 26.66
CA ASP A 280 -20.62 11.63 28.09
C ASP A 280 -21.94 11.92 28.81
N SER A 281 -22.72 12.87 28.28
CA SER A 281 -23.94 13.42 28.89
C SER A 281 -25.21 12.63 28.58
N LEU A 282 -25.18 11.80 27.53
CA LEU A 282 -26.28 10.94 27.12
C LEU A 282 -25.87 9.49 27.41
N LYS A 283 -26.14 9.03 28.64
CA LYS A 283 -26.04 7.62 29.03
C LYS A 283 -27.42 6.96 28.92
N PRO A 284 -27.79 6.38 27.77
CA PRO A 284 -29.02 5.60 27.69
C PRO A 284 -28.91 4.25 28.41
N PHE A 285 -27.69 3.78 28.72
CA PHE A 285 -27.42 2.48 29.37
C PHE A 285 -26.25 2.59 30.37
N ASP A 286 -26.25 1.73 31.39
CA ASP A 286 -25.25 1.73 32.49
C ASP A 286 -23.80 1.38 32.05
N ASP A 287 -23.59 1.01 30.78
CA ASP A 287 -22.36 0.33 30.31
C ASP A 287 -21.36 1.19 29.50
N GLY A 288 -21.51 2.52 29.42
CA GLY A 288 -20.45 3.38 28.85
C GLY A 288 -20.91 4.59 28.03
N PRO A 289 -19.96 5.34 27.42
CA PRO A 289 -20.27 6.51 26.60
C PRO A 289 -20.91 6.11 25.27
N LEU A 290 -21.83 6.94 24.78
CA LEU A 290 -22.47 6.76 23.49
C LEU A 290 -21.55 7.28 22.37
N ILE A 291 -21.20 6.41 21.41
CA ILE A 291 -20.37 6.79 20.26
C ILE A 291 -21.24 6.90 19.01
N LEU A 292 -21.25 8.08 18.41
CA LEU A 292 -21.94 8.33 17.15
C LEU A 292 -20.95 8.65 16.05
N SER A 293 -20.89 7.76 15.05
CA SER A 293 -20.00 7.92 13.91
C SER A 293 -20.72 8.63 12.75
N ILE A 294 -20.21 9.80 12.37
CA ILE A 294 -20.79 10.66 11.34
C ILE A 294 -19.82 10.75 10.15
N PRO A 295 -20.16 10.20 8.98
CA PRO A 295 -19.32 10.30 7.79
C PRO A 295 -18.92 11.74 7.48
N ARG A 296 -17.63 12.01 7.21
CA ARG A 296 -17.12 13.36 6.91
C ARG A 296 -17.95 14.06 5.83
N LYS A 297 -18.33 13.33 4.77
CA LYS A 297 -19.16 13.84 3.67
C LYS A 297 -20.49 14.45 4.14
N TYR A 298 -21.10 13.94 5.22
CA TYR A 298 -22.36 14.46 5.74
C TYR A 298 -22.17 15.72 6.55
N VAL A 299 -21.11 15.81 7.34
CA VAL A 299 -20.75 17.06 8.03
C VAL A 299 -20.50 18.15 6.99
N MET A 300 -19.69 17.86 5.97
CA MET A 300 -19.29 18.86 4.98
C MET A 300 -20.39 19.26 3.98
N LYS A 301 -21.25 18.33 3.56
CA LYS A 301 -22.21 18.57 2.45
C LYS A 301 -23.68 18.51 2.87
N GLN A 302 -23.98 17.93 4.03
CA GLN A 302 -25.34 17.64 4.47
C GLN A 302 -25.53 17.99 5.94
N LEU A 303 -24.91 19.07 6.41
CA LEU A 303 -24.88 19.47 7.82
C LEU A 303 -26.29 19.54 8.44
N ASN A 304 -27.29 19.98 7.68
CA ASN A 304 -28.69 19.99 8.13
C ASN A 304 -29.23 18.59 8.48
N ARG A 305 -28.82 17.54 7.76
CA ARG A 305 -29.22 16.15 8.09
C ARG A 305 -28.57 15.70 9.39
N VAL A 306 -27.28 16.02 9.57
CA VAL A 306 -26.55 15.75 10.81
C VAL A 306 -27.23 16.45 11.98
N ARG A 307 -27.52 17.74 11.83
CA ARG A 307 -28.24 18.55 12.82
C ARG A 307 -29.59 17.94 13.19
N VAL A 308 -30.42 17.56 12.20
CA VAL A 308 -31.71 16.89 12.45
C VAL A 308 -31.54 15.58 13.23
N GLY A 309 -30.52 14.77 12.92
CA GLY A 309 -30.27 13.53 13.65
C GLY A 309 -29.82 13.76 15.10
N LEU A 310 -28.94 14.74 15.33
CA LEU A 310 -28.50 15.10 16.69
C LEU A 310 -29.65 15.67 17.54
N PHE A 311 -30.50 16.51 16.95
CA PHE A 311 -31.72 16.98 17.63
C PHE A 311 -32.66 15.82 18.01
N ARG A 312 -32.80 14.82 17.13
CA ARG A 312 -33.61 13.62 17.43
C ARG A 312 -33.02 12.83 18.60
N LEU A 313 -31.69 12.63 18.63
CA LEU A 313 -31.02 11.95 19.73
C LEU A 313 -31.16 12.71 21.05
N ALA A 314 -31.17 14.04 21.00
CA ALA A 314 -31.40 14.91 22.16
C ALA A 314 -32.86 14.96 22.63
N GLY A 315 -33.79 14.25 21.98
CA GLY A 315 -35.22 14.31 22.27
C GLY A 315 -35.88 15.65 21.93
N ARG A 316 -35.25 16.48 21.07
CA ARG A 316 -35.75 17.81 20.70
C ARG A 316 -36.35 17.81 19.28
N LYS A 317 -37.39 18.61 19.07
CA LYS A 317 -37.92 18.87 17.71
C LYS A 317 -37.16 20.03 17.06
N LEU A 318 -36.71 19.81 15.82
CA LEU A 318 -36.19 20.88 14.98
C LEU A 318 -37.36 21.68 14.40
N PRO A 319 -37.42 23.01 14.55
CA PRO A 319 -38.47 23.82 13.94
C PRO A 319 -38.46 23.66 12.40
N GLY A 320 -39.61 23.35 11.80
CA GLY A 320 -39.78 23.33 10.33
C GLY A 320 -39.55 22.00 9.60
N TYR A 321 -39.20 20.90 10.28
CA TYR A 321 -39.02 19.58 9.64
C TYR A 321 -40.04 18.54 10.17
N GLY A 322 -40.87 18.01 9.26
CA GLY A 322 -41.95 17.04 9.56
C GLY A 322 -41.45 15.67 10.03
N PHE A 323 -42.24 15.04 10.91
CA PHE A 323 -41.89 13.85 11.71
C PHE A 323 -42.58 12.57 11.21
N ARG A 324 -41.83 11.48 11.02
CA ARG A 324 -42.26 10.08 11.19
C ARG A 324 -41.06 9.24 11.67
N PRO A 325 -41.10 8.58 12.84
CA PRO A 325 -40.03 7.73 13.31
C PRO A 325 -40.07 6.39 12.54
N LYS A 326 -38.90 5.90 12.12
CA LYS A 326 -38.70 4.49 11.78
C LYS A 326 -37.58 3.96 12.67
N PRO A 327 -37.80 2.86 13.42
CA PRO A 327 -36.73 2.18 14.12
C PRO A 327 -35.76 1.57 13.08
N TYR A 328 -34.47 1.70 13.33
CA TYR A 328 -33.42 1.04 12.56
C TYR A 328 -32.84 -0.06 13.46
N GLU A 329 -33.12 -1.31 13.14
CA GLU A 329 -32.39 -2.46 13.69
C GLU A 329 -31.11 -2.63 12.87
N VAL A 330 -29.96 -2.66 13.54
CA VAL A 330 -28.69 -3.01 12.92
C VAL A 330 -28.20 -4.29 13.55
N ASP A 331 -28.20 -5.38 12.78
CA ASP A 331 -27.51 -6.62 13.14
C ASP A 331 -26.00 -6.42 12.96
N TYR A 332 -25.27 -6.22 14.07
CA TYR A 332 -23.82 -6.46 14.12
C TYR A 332 -23.50 -7.57 15.13
N PRO A 333 -22.47 -8.40 14.87
CA PRO A 333 -22.07 -9.45 15.78
C PRO A 333 -21.49 -8.87 17.08
N LYS A 334 -21.93 -9.44 18.20
CA LYS A 334 -21.56 -9.10 19.58
C LYS A 334 -20.05 -9.22 19.82
N ALA A 335 -19.30 -8.13 19.70
CA ALA A 335 -17.89 -8.09 20.15
C ALA A 335 -17.33 -6.68 20.46
N SER A 336 -18.18 -5.69 20.79
CA SER A 336 -17.69 -4.37 21.25
C SER A 336 -18.45 -3.95 22.51
N PRO A 337 -17.77 -3.46 23.57
CA PRO A 337 -18.43 -2.94 24.76
C PRO A 337 -19.15 -1.60 24.52
N TYR A 338 -19.02 -1.01 23.33
CA TYR A 338 -19.64 0.27 22.97
C TYR A 338 -20.89 0.07 22.11
N HIS A 339 -21.93 0.85 22.38
CA HIS A 339 -23.13 0.92 21.54
C HIS A 339 -22.85 1.85 20.35
N HIS A 340 -22.71 1.28 19.16
CA HIS A 340 -22.41 2.01 17.93
C HIS A 340 -23.69 2.37 17.18
N TYR A 341 -23.89 3.66 16.91
CA TYR A 341 -24.95 4.14 16.01
C TYR A 341 -24.32 4.73 14.74
N SER A 342 -24.89 4.40 13.58
CA SER A 342 -24.48 4.94 12.28
C SER A 342 -25.62 5.74 11.64
N PHE A 343 -25.24 6.75 10.85
CA PHE A 343 -26.15 7.66 10.13
C PHE A 343 -26.50 7.19 8.72
#